data_AF-A0A7C6MBX7-F1
#
_entry.id   AF-A0A7C6MBX7-F1
#
_cell.length_a   1.000
_cell.length_b   1.000
_cell.length_c   1.000
_cell.angle_alpha   90.00
_cell.angle_beta   90.00
_cell.angle_gamma   90.00
#
_symmetry.space_group_name_H-M   'P 1'
#
loop_
_entity.id
_entity.type
_entity.pdbx_description
1 polymer ?
#
loop_
_entity_poly.entity_id
_entity_poly.type
_entity_poly.pdbx_seq_one_letter_code
_entity_poly.pdbx_strand_id
1 'polypeptide(L)'
;MIIRDAAIPEIVLKIAEHYNSNIATRFLRPLLAGILADADLSRRLSDITDHPEAYTSQGMHIDELYLQIQALARFVYLVRSDILPNIRILAGPSGSGDSNKVFRDMALSNFSANMRVLADYVNELYVQTVAYDKQQSGKKRPIYRTIPGLEEIGRYLVDH
;
A
#
# COMPACT_ATOMS: atom_id res chain seq x y z
N MET A 1 -16.85 12.84 0.27
CA MET A 1 -17.61 12.66 1.54
C MET A 1 -16.59 12.45 2.64
N ILE A 2 -16.70 13.12 3.78
CA ILE A 2 -15.74 12.97 4.89
C ILE A 2 -16.08 11.72 5.71
N ILE A 3 -15.08 10.88 5.95
CA ILE A 3 -15.19 9.67 6.76
C ILE A 3 -15.27 10.04 8.25
N ARG A 4 -16.20 9.42 8.97
CA ARG A 4 -16.42 9.58 10.42
C ARG A 4 -16.21 8.29 11.22
N ASP A 5 -15.95 7.18 10.55
CA ASP A 5 -15.65 5.90 11.19
C ASP A 5 -14.18 5.89 11.62
N ALA A 6 -13.93 5.74 12.93
CA ALA A 6 -12.59 5.71 13.50
C ALA A 6 -11.77 4.47 13.09
N ALA A 7 -12.45 3.38 12.69
CA ALA A 7 -11.77 2.16 12.26
C ALA A 7 -10.97 2.36 10.96
N ILE A 8 -11.44 3.23 10.06
CA ILE A 8 -10.75 3.47 8.78
C ILE A 8 -9.38 4.16 9.00
N PRO A 9 -9.28 5.30 9.72
CA PRO A 9 -8.00 5.89 10.09
C PRO A 9 -7.05 4.92 10.83
N GLU A 10 -7.58 4.05 11.70
CA GLU A 10 -6.74 3.05 12.39
C GLU A 10 -6.09 2.07 11.41
N ILE A 11 -6.81 1.61 10.38
CA ILE A 11 -6.23 0.75 9.35
C ILE A 11 -5.18 1.51 8.52
N VAL A 12 -5.44 2.78 8.20
CA VAL A 12 -4.47 3.65 7.50
C VAL A 12 -3.17 3.79 8.31
N LEU A 13 -3.26 3.99 9.62
CA LEU A 13 -2.09 4.04 10.50
C LEU A 13 -1.29 2.72 10.47
N LYS A 14 -1.96 1.56 10.52
CA LYS A 14 -1.29 0.26 10.39
C LYS A 14 -0.58 0.10 9.05
N ILE A 15 -1.20 0.54 7.95
CA ILE A 15 -0.59 0.53 6.62
C ILE A 15 0.65 1.41 6.59
N ALA A 16 0.57 2.65 7.08
CA ALA A 16 1.68 3.58 7.11
C ALA A 16 2.85 3.04 7.95
N GLU A 17 2.57 2.54 9.15
CA GLU A 17 3.58 1.95 10.03
C GLU A 17 4.27 0.74 9.37
N HIS A 18 3.49 -0.18 8.81
CA HIS A 18 4.01 -1.39 8.17
C HIS A 18 4.80 -1.06 6.91
N TYR A 19 4.30 -0.16 6.07
CA TYR A 19 4.99 0.27 4.86
C TYR A 19 6.35 0.89 5.21
N ASN A 20 6.39 1.85 6.14
CA ASN A 20 7.62 2.54 6.49
C ASN A 20 8.65 1.64 7.19
N SER A 21 8.18 0.72 8.03
CA SER A 21 9.07 -0.14 8.84
C SER A 21 9.56 -1.37 8.09
N ASN A 22 8.74 -1.93 7.19
CA ASN A 22 8.97 -3.27 6.61
C ASN A 22 9.13 -3.27 5.09
N ILE A 23 8.65 -2.24 4.38
CA ILE A 23 8.64 -2.16 2.91
C ILE A 23 9.60 -1.08 2.41
N ALA A 24 9.42 0.16 2.82
CA ALA A 24 10.24 1.31 2.43
C ALA A 24 11.55 1.41 3.23
N THR A 25 12.21 0.27 3.46
CA THR A 25 13.50 0.22 4.15
C THR A 25 14.63 0.66 3.21
N ARG A 26 15.76 1.09 3.76
CA ARG A 26 16.95 1.48 2.98
C ARG A 26 17.45 0.39 2.00
N PHE A 27 17.17 -0.88 2.28
CA PHE A 27 17.60 -2.00 1.46
C PHE A 27 16.65 -2.30 0.30
N LEU A 28 15.36 -1.99 0.48
CA LEU A 28 14.31 -2.29 -0.49
C LEU A 28 13.99 -1.08 -1.37
N ARG A 29 14.11 0.16 -0.86
CA ARG A 29 13.87 1.40 -1.61
C ARG A 29 14.57 1.43 -3.00
N PRO A 30 15.84 1.03 -3.15
CA PRO A 30 16.48 1.01 -4.47
C PRO A 30 15.80 0.06 -5.46
N LEU A 31 15.27 -1.07 -4.98
CA LEU A 31 14.57 -2.06 -5.82
C LEU A 31 13.19 -1.53 -6.25
N LEU A 32 12.57 -0.70 -5.42
CA LEU A 32 11.26 -0.11 -5.67
C LEU A 32 11.33 1.15 -6.55
N ALA A 33 12.52 1.71 -6.78
CA ALA A 33 12.69 2.98 -7.47
C ALA A 33 12.06 3.01 -8.88
N GLY A 34 12.11 1.90 -9.62
CA GLY A 34 11.48 1.80 -10.94
C GLY A 34 9.95 1.92 -10.88
N ILE A 35 9.32 1.28 -9.88
CA ILE A 35 7.87 1.38 -9.64
C ILE A 35 7.51 2.80 -9.18
N LEU A 36 8.30 3.36 -8.26
CA LEU A 36 8.07 4.68 -7.67
C LEU A 36 8.45 5.84 -8.59
N ALA A 37 8.97 5.57 -9.80
CA ALA A 37 9.16 6.59 -10.82
C ALA A 37 7.84 7.09 -11.43
N ASP A 38 6.74 6.33 -11.29
CA ASP A 38 5.39 6.81 -11.59
C ASP A 38 4.98 7.85 -10.52
N ALA A 39 4.97 9.12 -10.93
CA ALA A 39 4.73 10.25 -10.03
C ALA A 39 3.34 10.23 -9.38
N ASP A 40 2.29 9.75 -10.08
CA ASP A 40 0.95 9.71 -9.50
C ASP A 40 0.86 8.56 -8.48
N LEU A 41 1.43 7.39 -8.80
CA LEU A 41 1.53 6.27 -7.87
C LEU A 41 2.31 6.67 -6.61
N SER A 42 3.50 7.24 -6.78
CA SER A 42 4.36 7.64 -5.66
C SER A 42 3.69 8.69 -4.78
N ARG A 43 3.04 9.70 -5.36
CA ARG A 43 2.33 10.73 -4.60
C ARG A 43 1.22 10.14 -3.74
N ARG A 44 0.38 9.28 -4.32
CA ARG A 44 -0.74 8.65 -3.59
C ARG A 44 -0.29 7.73 -2.47
N LEU A 45 0.84 7.02 -2.67
CA LEU A 45 1.48 6.24 -1.61
C LEU A 45 1.95 7.17 -0.49
N SER A 46 2.70 8.23 -0.82
CA SER A 46 3.17 9.20 0.18
C SER A 46 2.03 9.87 0.96
N ASP A 47 0.93 10.23 0.29
CA ASP A 47 -0.21 10.85 0.97
C ASP A 47 -0.73 9.95 2.11
N ILE A 48 -0.80 8.63 1.88
CA ILE A 48 -1.33 7.67 2.87
C ILE A 48 -0.26 7.15 3.85
N THR A 49 1.03 7.17 3.49
CA THR A 49 2.10 6.59 4.32
C THR A 49 2.93 7.60 5.10
N ASP A 50 3.06 8.84 4.64
CA ASP A 50 4.02 9.79 5.22
C ASP A 50 3.42 10.66 6.33
N HIS A 51 2.11 10.96 6.24
CA HIS A 51 1.42 11.83 7.21
C HIS A 51 0.04 11.26 7.62
N PRO A 52 -0.05 10.00 8.10
CA PRO A 52 -1.33 9.37 8.42
C PRO A 52 -2.10 10.11 9.53
N GLU A 53 -1.43 10.85 10.41
CA GLU A 53 -2.02 11.67 11.47
C GLU A 53 -2.80 12.88 10.94
N ALA A 54 -2.52 13.34 9.72
CA ALA A 54 -3.29 14.40 9.08
C ALA A 54 -4.74 13.99 8.88
N TYR A 55 -5.01 12.69 8.65
CA TYR A 55 -6.36 12.17 8.47
C TYR A 55 -7.20 12.23 9.74
N THR A 56 -6.59 12.08 10.92
CA THR A 56 -7.28 12.18 12.20
C THR A 56 -7.67 13.63 12.51
N SER A 57 -6.86 14.60 12.07
CA SER A 57 -7.06 16.02 12.40
C SER A 57 -7.90 16.78 11.36
N GLN A 58 -7.75 16.49 10.07
CA GLN A 58 -8.40 17.22 8.97
C GLN A 58 -9.63 16.48 8.40
N GLY A 59 -9.79 15.20 8.75
CA GLY A 59 -10.79 14.33 8.16
C GLY A 59 -10.33 13.77 6.81
N MET A 60 -10.85 12.61 6.46
CA MET A 60 -10.44 11.88 5.26
C MET A 60 -11.57 11.89 4.22
N HIS A 61 -11.28 12.37 3.02
CA HIS A 61 -12.22 12.33 1.90
C HIS A 61 -12.24 10.94 1.29
N ILE A 62 -13.41 10.30 1.28
CA ILE A 62 -13.55 8.90 0.83
C ILE A 62 -13.14 8.70 -0.63
N ASP A 63 -13.36 9.70 -1.47
CA ASP A 63 -12.97 9.72 -2.88
C ASP A 63 -11.44 9.73 -3.04
N GLU A 64 -10.73 10.50 -2.22
CA GLU A 64 -9.28 10.50 -2.18
C GLU A 64 -8.74 9.18 -1.63
N LEU A 65 -9.34 8.67 -0.55
CA LEU A 65 -8.97 7.38 0.03
C LEU A 65 -9.06 6.24 -0.97
N TYR A 66 -10.12 6.18 -1.77
CA TYR A 66 -10.26 5.15 -2.80
C TYR A 66 -9.13 5.19 -3.84
N LEU A 67 -8.69 6.39 -4.25
CA LEU A 67 -7.57 6.51 -5.18
C LEU A 67 -6.25 6.07 -4.53
N GLN A 68 -6.08 6.30 -3.23
CA GLN A 68 -4.91 5.83 -2.47
C GLN A 68 -4.93 4.31 -2.28
N ILE A 69 -6.09 3.72 -1.96
CA ILE A 69 -6.28 2.26 -1.89
C ILE A 69 -5.92 1.64 -3.24
N GLN A 70 -6.39 2.23 -4.35
CA GLN A 70 -6.08 1.74 -5.70
C GLN A 70 -4.58 1.82 -5.99
N ALA A 71 -3.91 2.91 -5.59
CA ALA A 71 -2.47 3.06 -5.72
C ALA A 71 -1.70 2.00 -4.91
N LEU A 72 -2.09 1.75 -3.65
CA LEU A 72 -1.52 0.70 -2.82
C LEU A 72 -1.70 -0.70 -3.43
N ALA A 73 -2.90 -1.00 -3.92
CA ALA A 73 -3.17 -2.28 -4.57
C ALA A 73 -2.32 -2.47 -5.84
N ARG A 74 -2.21 -1.42 -6.67
CA ARG A 74 -1.35 -1.43 -7.86
C ARG A 74 0.13 -1.59 -7.50
N PHE A 75 0.59 -0.93 -6.44
CA PHE A 75 1.95 -1.11 -5.92
C PHE A 75 2.21 -2.56 -5.50
N VAL A 76 1.29 -3.17 -4.73
CA VAL A 76 1.37 -4.59 -4.33
C VAL A 76 1.50 -5.49 -5.55
N TYR A 77 0.66 -5.27 -6.56
CA TYR A 77 0.68 -6.03 -7.81
C TYR A 77 2.03 -5.92 -8.53
N LEU A 78 2.53 -4.70 -8.76
CA LEU A 78 3.80 -4.46 -9.46
C LEU A 78 5.00 -5.06 -8.71
N VAL A 79 5.01 -4.96 -7.38
CA VAL A 79 6.06 -5.58 -6.58
C VAL A 79 6.03 -7.10 -6.72
N ARG A 80 4.84 -7.71 -6.69
CA ARG A 80 4.67 -9.16 -6.84
C ARG A 80 5.04 -9.66 -8.24
N SER A 81 4.73 -8.89 -9.30
CA SER A 81 5.00 -9.30 -10.67
C SER A 81 6.45 -9.04 -11.09
N ASP A 82 7.02 -7.90 -10.70
CA ASP A 82 8.26 -7.40 -11.30
C ASP A 82 9.46 -7.56 -10.37
N ILE A 83 9.25 -7.38 -9.06
CA ILE A 83 10.32 -7.34 -8.06
C ILE A 83 10.53 -8.70 -7.41
N LEU A 84 9.50 -9.31 -6.80
CA LEU A 84 9.65 -10.56 -6.05
C LEU A 84 10.29 -11.70 -6.85
N PRO A 85 9.90 -11.97 -8.12
CA PRO A 85 10.50 -13.05 -8.90
C PRO A 85 11.98 -12.82 -9.21
N ASN A 86 12.38 -11.55 -9.30
CA ASN A 86 13.72 -11.12 -9.70
C ASN A 86 14.55 -10.59 -8.53
N ILE A 87 14.05 -10.67 -7.28
CA ILE A 87 14.58 -9.88 -6.16
C ILE A 87 16.06 -10.14 -5.90
N ARG A 88 16.52 -11.39 -6.05
CA ARG A 88 17.93 -11.77 -5.86
C ARG A 88 18.82 -11.20 -6.96
N ILE A 89 18.32 -11.14 -8.19
CA ILE A 89 19.03 -10.58 -9.34
C ILE A 89 19.11 -9.06 -9.20
N LEU A 90 17.98 -8.42 -8.92
CA LEU A 90 17.87 -6.97 -8.75
C LEU A 90 18.70 -6.45 -7.57
N ALA A 91 18.74 -7.21 -6.47
CA ALA A 91 19.54 -6.84 -5.31
C ALA A 91 21.04 -6.91 -5.63
N GLY A 92 21.50 -7.85 -6.46
CA GLY A 92 22.91 -8.06 -6.76
C GLY A 92 23.70 -8.69 -5.59
N PRO A 93 24.97 -9.05 -5.80
CA PRO A 93 25.80 -9.64 -4.76
C PRO A 93 26.08 -8.65 -3.63
N SER A 94 26.03 -9.12 -2.37
CA SER A 94 26.60 -8.38 -1.24
C SER A 94 28.13 -8.36 -1.37
N GLY A 95 28.75 -7.19 -1.37
CA GLY A 95 30.21 -7.06 -1.40
C GLY A 95 30.88 -7.69 -0.17
N SER A 96 32.08 -8.23 -0.35
CA SER A 96 32.89 -8.78 0.74
C SER A 96 33.26 -7.67 1.73
N GLY A 97 32.65 -7.69 2.93
CA GLY A 97 32.85 -6.67 3.97
C GLY A 97 31.63 -5.77 4.26
N ASP A 98 30.48 -6.03 3.63
CA ASP A 98 29.23 -5.31 3.96
C ASP A 98 28.75 -5.67 5.38
N SER A 99 28.97 -4.76 6.34
CA SER A 99 28.52 -4.89 7.73
C SER A 99 27.00 -4.98 7.86
N ASN A 100 26.25 -4.57 6.83
CA ASN A 100 24.80 -4.64 6.80
C ASN A 100 24.26 -5.88 6.06
N LYS A 101 25.13 -6.80 5.63
CA LYS A 101 24.73 -7.99 4.85
C LYS A 101 23.59 -8.77 5.51
N VAL A 102 23.68 -9.04 6.81
CA VAL A 102 22.66 -9.80 7.55
C VAL A 102 21.31 -9.08 7.53
N PHE A 103 21.29 -7.77 7.78
CA PHE A 103 20.06 -6.98 7.76
C PHE A 103 19.46 -6.89 6.35
N ARG A 104 20.30 -6.80 5.33
CA ARG A 104 19.88 -6.83 3.93
C ARG A 104 19.27 -8.18 3.57
N ASP A 105 19.95 -9.28 3.88
CA ASP A 105 19.46 -10.63 3.60
C ASP A 105 18.13 -10.90 4.31
N MET A 106 17.99 -10.46 5.56
CA MET A 106 16.74 -10.53 6.32
C MET A 106 15.61 -9.71 5.68
N ALA A 107 15.90 -8.47 5.25
CA ALA A 107 14.92 -7.63 4.57
C ALA A 107 14.43 -8.29 3.26
N LEU A 108 15.36 -8.87 2.47
CA LEU A 108 15.02 -9.55 1.22
C LEU A 108 14.24 -10.85 1.47
N SER A 109 14.61 -11.66 2.48
CA SER A 109 13.93 -12.91 2.78
C SER A 109 12.51 -12.69 3.29
N ASN A 110 12.31 -11.64 4.09
CA ASN A 110 11.01 -11.32 4.68
C ASN A 110 10.13 -10.51 3.73
N PHE A 111 10.68 -9.98 2.63
CA PHE A 111 9.97 -9.05 1.78
C PHE A 111 8.66 -9.60 1.22
N SER A 112 8.66 -10.86 0.76
CA SER A 112 7.45 -11.52 0.26
C SER A 112 6.35 -11.62 1.34
N ALA A 113 6.72 -11.99 2.56
CA ALA A 113 5.77 -12.08 3.67
C ALA A 113 5.25 -10.69 4.08
N ASN A 114 6.13 -9.69 4.12
CA ASN A 114 5.75 -8.31 4.41
C ASN A 114 4.80 -7.75 3.34
N MET A 115 5.01 -8.08 2.06
CA MET A 115 4.10 -7.68 0.99
C MET A 115 2.72 -8.32 1.12
N ARG A 116 2.63 -9.56 1.60
CA ARG A 116 1.36 -10.22 1.90
C ARG A 116 0.61 -9.51 3.03
N VAL A 117 1.31 -9.18 4.12
CA VAL A 117 0.72 -8.41 5.23
C VAL A 117 0.21 -7.04 4.75
N LEU A 118 0.98 -6.35 3.89
CA LEU A 118 0.51 -5.09 3.31
C LEU A 118 -0.75 -5.31 2.47
N ALA A 119 -0.79 -6.35 1.62
CA ALA A 119 -1.96 -6.67 0.81
C ALA A 119 -3.22 -6.93 1.66
N ASP A 120 -3.06 -7.64 2.78
CA ASP A 120 -4.14 -7.93 3.72
C ASP A 120 -4.70 -6.64 4.35
N TYR A 121 -3.83 -5.72 4.81
CA TYR A 121 -4.28 -4.42 5.32
C TYR A 121 -4.95 -3.54 4.25
N VAL A 122 -4.44 -3.54 3.02
CA VAL A 122 -5.07 -2.80 1.91
C VAL A 122 -6.44 -3.37 1.58
N ASN A 123 -6.60 -4.69 1.62
CA ASN A 123 -7.89 -5.34 1.42
C ASN A 123 -8.86 -5.02 2.57
N GLU A 124 -8.41 -5.07 3.82
CA GLU A 124 -9.19 -4.69 5.00
C GLU A 124 -9.68 -3.24 4.87
N LEU A 125 -8.78 -2.31 4.52
CA LEU A 125 -9.12 -0.91 4.29
C LEU A 125 -10.17 -0.75 3.19
N TYR A 126 -10.01 -1.46 2.06
CA TYR A 126 -10.96 -1.41 0.96
C TYR A 126 -12.36 -1.90 1.38
N VAL A 127 -12.43 -3.08 2.00
CA VAL A 127 -13.70 -3.68 2.44
C VAL A 127 -14.40 -2.76 3.45
N GLN A 128 -13.69 -2.23 4.43
CA GLN A 128 -14.24 -1.33 5.44
C GLN A 128 -14.73 -0.02 4.80
N THR A 129 -13.96 0.56 3.88
CA THR A 129 -14.33 1.79 3.18
C THR A 129 -15.60 1.59 2.33
N VAL A 130 -15.71 0.47 1.61
CA VAL A 130 -16.90 0.12 0.82
C VAL A 130 -18.11 -0.10 1.72
N ALA A 131 -17.95 -0.77 2.86
CA ALA A 131 -19.01 -0.96 3.83
C ALA A 131 -19.53 0.38 4.36
N TYR A 132 -18.62 1.27 4.75
CA TYR A 132 -18.93 2.62 5.19
C TYR A 132 -19.65 3.44 4.11
N ASP A 133 -19.14 3.45 2.88
CA ASP A 133 -19.72 4.17 1.75
C ASP A 133 -21.16 3.72 1.46
N LYS A 134 -21.41 2.41 1.46
CA LYS A 134 -22.75 1.85 1.29
C LYS A 134 -23.70 2.29 2.41
N GLN A 135 -23.23 2.28 3.65
CA GLN A 135 -24.03 2.69 4.80
C GLN A 135 -24.40 4.18 4.73
N GLN A 136 -23.46 5.05 4.40
CA GLN A 136 -23.69 6.49 4.33
C GLN A 136 -24.47 6.92 3.09
N SER A 137 -24.32 6.21 1.97
CA SER A 137 -25.03 6.52 0.73
C SER A 137 -26.52 6.20 0.79
N GLY A 138 -26.94 5.24 1.62
CA GLY A 138 -28.34 4.82 1.75
C GLY A 138 -28.93 4.39 0.40
N LYS A 139 -29.86 5.19 -0.14
CA LYS A 139 -30.47 4.95 -1.47
C LYS A 139 -29.70 5.58 -2.65
N LYS A 140 -28.71 6.45 -2.38
CA LYS A 140 -27.88 7.06 -3.42
C LYS A 140 -26.82 6.07 -3.91
N ARG A 141 -26.31 6.29 -5.12
CA ARG A 141 -25.21 5.49 -5.67
C ARG A 141 -23.93 5.75 -4.84
N PRO A 142 -23.30 4.71 -4.26
CA PRO A 142 -22.04 4.85 -3.53
C PRO A 142 -20.88 5.36 -4.40
N ILE A 143 -19.94 6.06 -3.79
CA ILE A 143 -18.79 6.69 -4.45
C ILE A 143 -17.84 5.64 -5.05
N TYR A 144 -17.68 4.48 -4.42
CA TYR A 144 -16.84 3.40 -4.98
C TYR A 144 -17.30 2.95 -6.38
N ARG A 145 -18.58 3.12 -6.72
CA ARG A 145 -19.09 2.77 -8.05
C ARG A 145 -18.80 3.82 -9.12
N THR A 146 -18.23 4.97 -8.76
CA THR A 146 -17.92 6.06 -9.68
C THR A 146 -16.43 6.21 -9.95
N ILE A 147 -15.58 5.47 -9.24
CA ILE A 147 -14.13 5.56 -9.37
C ILE A 147 -13.66 4.44 -10.30
N PRO A 148 -13.06 4.78 -11.47
CA PRO A 148 -12.61 3.79 -12.44
C PRO A 148 -11.50 2.87 -11.89
N GLY A 149 -11.60 1.56 -12.18
CA GLY A 149 -10.56 0.59 -11.85
C GLY A 149 -10.52 0.15 -10.38
N LEU A 150 -11.52 0.51 -9.56
CA LEU A 150 -11.67 -0.08 -8.22
C LEU A 150 -12.10 -1.55 -8.29
N GLU A 151 -12.78 -1.94 -9.36
CA GLU A 151 -13.14 -3.34 -9.66
C GLU A 151 -11.92 -4.26 -9.78
N GLU A 152 -10.76 -3.70 -10.11
CA GLU A 152 -9.51 -4.43 -10.29
C GLU A 152 -8.78 -4.73 -8.96
N ILE A 153 -9.18 -4.11 -7.84
CA ILE A 153 -8.50 -4.29 -6.54
C ILE A 153 -8.44 -5.76 -6.14
N GLY A 154 -9.54 -6.50 -6.33
CA GLY A 154 -9.58 -7.92 -6.02
C GLY A 154 -8.53 -8.71 -6.81
N ARG A 155 -8.32 -8.36 -8.08
CA ARG A 155 -7.28 -8.98 -8.93
C ARG A 155 -5.87 -8.63 -8.46
N TYR A 156 -5.64 -7.40 -8.00
CA TYR A 156 -4.32 -6.96 -7.54
C TYR A 156 -3.90 -7.56 -6.19
N LEU A 157 -4.86 -7.84 -5.30
CA LEU A 157 -4.56 -8.25 -3.92
C LEU A 157 -4.56 -9.77 -3.72
N VAL A 158 -5.21 -10.55 -4.58
CA VAL A 158 -5.20 -12.02 -4.48
C VAL A 158 -3.85 -12.58 -4.94
N ASP A 159 -3.25 -13.45 -4.13
CA ASP A 159 -2.03 -14.19 -4.48
C ASP A 159 -2.29 -15.08 -5.71
N HIS A 160 -1.45 -14.98 -6.74
CA HIS A 160 -1.36 -15.95 -7.84
C HIS A 160 -0.28 -17.00 -7.55
#